data_AF-A0A355S3X1-F1
#
_entry.id   AF-A0A355S3X1-F1
#
_cell.length_a   1.000
_cell.length_b   1.000
_cell.length_c   1.000
_cell.angle_alpha   90.00
_cell.angle_beta   90.00
_cell.angle_gamma   90.00
#
_symmetry.space_group_name_H-M   'P 1'
#
loop_
_entity.id
_entity.type
_entity.pdbx_description
1 polymer ?
#
loop_
_entity_poly.entity_id
_entity_poly.type
_entity_poly.pdbx_seq_one_letter_code
_entity_poly.pdbx_strand_id
1 'polypeptide(L)' 'MVVHDKELIIPVGYKTELDIRKTQVAIKKLKDFFERRLSEELNLTRVSAPLFVRKDTGLNDNLNGVERPVSF' A
#
# COMPACT_ATOMS: atom_id res chain seq x y z
N MET A 1 -7.34 -1.04 -30.72
CA MET A 1 -6.01 -1.67 -30.76
C MET A 1 -5.35 -1.43 -29.40
N VAL A 2 -5.32 -2.45 -28.53
CA VAL A 2 -4.72 -2.37 -27.19
C VAL A 2 -3.25 -2.76 -27.31
N VAL A 3 -2.34 -1.92 -26.82
CA VAL A 3 -0.92 -2.26 -26.73
C VAL A 3 -0.76 -3.24 -25.57
N HIS A 4 -0.24 -4.44 -25.85
CA HIS A 4 -0.05 -5.49 -24.85
C HIS A 4 1.42 -5.53 -24.43
N ASP A 5 1.71 -5.08 -23.23
CA ASP A 5 2.97 -5.36 -22.54
C ASP A 5 2.64 -6.32 -21.38
N LYS A 6 2.63 -7.62 -21.72
CA LYS A 6 2.24 -8.88 -21.02
C LYS A 6 1.25 -8.92 -19.83
N GLU A 7 1.00 -7.87 -19.08
CA GLU A 7 -0.02 -7.80 -18.00
C GLU A 7 -0.75 -6.45 -17.92
N LEU A 8 -0.25 -5.39 -18.59
CA LEU A 8 -0.85 -4.06 -18.51
C LEU A 8 -1.79 -3.79 -19.68
N ILE A 9 -3.09 -3.67 -19.38
CA ILE A 9 -4.12 -3.26 -20.35
C ILE A 9 -4.27 -1.74 -20.27
N ILE A 10 -3.84 -1.04 -21.31
CA ILE A 10 -4.02 0.42 -21.44
C ILE A 10 -5.14 0.69 -22.46
N PRO A 11 -6.25 1.37 -22.05
CA PRO A 11 -7.32 1.74 -22.97
C PRO A 11 -6.83 2.60 -24.13
N VAL A 12 -7.46 2.45 -25.30
CA VAL A 12 -7.17 3.31 -26.46
C VAL A 12 -7.48 4.76 -26.12
N GLY A 13 -6.50 5.65 -26.31
CA GLY A 13 -6.65 7.07 -26.01
C GLY A 13 -6.46 7.43 -24.55
N TYR A 14 -6.06 6.49 -23.69
CA TYR A 14 -5.70 6.80 -22.31
C TYR A 14 -4.56 7.83 -22.28
N LYS A 15 -4.80 8.90 -21.53
CA LYS A 15 -3.80 9.91 -21.19
C LYS A 15 -3.72 9.99 -19.68
N THR A 16 -2.52 9.91 -19.15
CA THR A 16 -2.32 10.14 -17.73
C THR A 16 -2.53 11.63 -17.42
N GLU A 17 -3.43 11.92 -16.48
CA GLU A 17 -3.66 13.29 -15.99
C GLU A 17 -2.47 13.80 -15.16
N LEU A 18 -1.74 12.87 -14.53
CA LEU A 18 -0.63 13.15 -13.65
C LEU A 18 0.66 12.58 -14.24
N ASP A 19 1.73 13.37 -14.25
CA ASP A 19 3.07 12.83 -14.44
C ASP A 19 3.50 12.00 -13.21
N ILE A 20 4.64 11.31 -13.32
CA ILE A 20 5.17 10.45 -12.25
C ILE A 20 5.32 11.23 -10.94
N ARG A 21 5.86 12.45 -10.99
CA ARG A 21 6.08 13.26 -9.78
C ARG A 21 4.76 13.67 -9.14
N LYS A 22 3.80 14.13 -9.94
CA LYS A 22 2.46 14.49 -9.47
C LYS A 22 1.73 13.28 -8.89
N THR A 23 1.90 12.10 -9.49
CA THR A 23 1.35 10.84 -8.98
C THR A 23 1.90 10.52 -7.59
N GLN A 24 3.22 10.62 -7.38
CA GLN A 24 3.82 10.40 -6.06
C GLN A 24 3.30 11.40 -5.01
N VAL A 25 3.18 12.68 -5.38
CA VAL A 25 2.61 13.72 -4.50
C VAL A 25 1.15 13.41 -4.17
N ALA A 26 0.35 12.99 -5.14
CA ALA A 26 -1.05 12.64 -4.94
C ALA A 26 -1.20 11.43 -4.00
N ILE A 27 -0.39 10.38 -4.18
CA ILE A 27 -0.37 9.20 -3.30
C ILE A 27 -0.04 9.61 -1.87
N LYS A 28 0.98 10.47 -1.67
CA LYS A 28 1.32 10.95 -0.33
C LYS A 28 0.16 11.72 0.30
N LYS A 29 -0.42 12.69 -0.42
CA LYS A 29 -1.53 13.51 0.08
C LYS A 29 -2.73 12.64 0.48
N LEU A 30 -3.06 11.64 -0.32
CA LEU A 30 -4.15 10.70 -0.03
C LEU A 30 -3.87 9.91 1.27
N LYS A 31 -2.66 9.36 1.41
CA LYS A 31 -2.26 8.60 2.61
C LYS A 31 -2.28 9.46 3.86
N ASP A 32 -1.70 10.66 3.80
CA ASP A 32 -1.68 11.61 4.93
C ASP A 32 -3.12 12.00 5.34
N PHE A 33 -3.99 12.26 4.34
CA PHE A 33 -5.38 12.62 4.59
C PHE A 33 -6.14 11.49 5.30
N PHE A 34 -6.05 10.26 4.77
CA PHE A 34 -6.75 9.13 5.33
C PHE A 34 -6.28 8.81 6.76
N GLU A 35 -4.96 8.78 6.99
CA GLU A 35 -4.39 8.52 8.32
C GLU A 35 -4.90 9.51 9.36
N ARG A 36 -4.92 10.81 9.03
CA ARG A 36 -5.41 11.86 9.91
C ARG A 36 -6.90 11.70 10.20
N ARG A 37 -7.72 11.51 9.16
CA ARG A 37 -9.18 11.34 9.33
C ARG A 37 -9.49 10.09 10.15
N LEU A 38 -8.84 8.97 9.86
CA LEU A 38 -9.04 7.73 10.62
C LEU A 38 -8.71 7.91 12.10
N SER A 39 -7.63 8.63 12.41
CA SER A 39 -7.23 8.91 13.79
C SER A 39 -8.22 9.83 14.52
N GLU A 40 -8.72 10.86 13.84
CA GLU A 40 -9.74 11.79 14.37
C GLU A 40 -11.07 11.07 14.67
N GLU A 41 -11.58 10.28 13.72
CA GLU A 41 -12.90 9.62 13.85
C GLU A 41 -12.91 8.47 14.86
N LEU A 42 -11.77 7.79 15.05
CA LEU A 42 -11.65 6.62 15.93
C LEU A 42 -10.84 6.88 17.21
N ASN A 43 -10.43 8.12 17.46
CA ASN A 43 -9.59 8.51 18.60
C ASN A 43 -8.31 7.66 18.72
N LEU A 44 -7.61 7.46 17.60
CA LEU A 44 -6.39 6.66 17.55
C LEU A 44 -5.14 7.53 17.68
N THR A 45 -4.10 6.97 18.30
CA THR A 45 -2.77 7.57 18.34
C THR A 45 -1.84 6.79 17.42
N ARG A 46 -1.12 7.50 16.54
CA ARG A 46 -0.11 6.89 15.67
C ARG A 46 1.03 6.30 16.50
N VAL A 47 1.37 5.04 16.22
CA VAL A 47 2.55 4.36 16.75
C VAL A 47 3.37 3.75 15.62
N SER A 48 4.68 3.55 15.84
CA SER A 48 5.56 2.90 14.87
C SER A 48 5.36 1.38 14.90
N ALA A 49 5.12 0.77 13.75
CA ALA A 49 5.04 -0.70 13.62
C ALA A 49 6.43 -1.31 13.41
N PRO A 50 6.71 -2.50 13.97
CA PRO A 50 7.96 -3.21 13.72
C PRO A 50 8.01 -3.75 12.27
N LEU A 51 9.19 -3.69 11.64
CA LEU A 51 9.41 -4.28 10.31
C LEU A 51 9.72 -5.78 10.37
N PHE A 52 10.26 -6.26 11.49
CA PHE A 52 10.61 -7.65 11.72
C PHE A 52 10.10 -8.08 13.09
N VAL A 53 9.66 -9.32 13.17
CA VAL A 53 9.22 -9.96 14.42
C VAL A 53 9.93 -11.30 14.55
N ARG A 54 10.20 -11.73 15.78
CA ARG A 54 10.79 -13.05 16.01
C ARG A 54 9.72 -14.13 15.79
N LYS A 55 10.08 -15.23 15.12
CA LYS A 55 9.14 -16.31 14.76
C LYS A 55 8.45 -16.95 15.98
N ASP A 56 9.11 -16.96 17.13
CA ASP A 56 8.64 -17.53 18.39
C ASP A 56 7.70 -16.62 19.20
N THR A 57 7.54 -15.35 18.82
CA THR A 57 6.73 -14.38 19.60
C THR A 57 5.22 -14.51 19.40
N GLY A 58 4.78 -15.18 18.33
CA GLY A 58 3.37 -15.22 17.95
C GLY A 58 2.80 -13.88 17.48
N LEU A 59 3.64 -12.84 17.32
CA LEU A 59 3.21 -11.49 16.95
C LEU A 59 2.91 -11.35 15.44
N ASN A 60 3.48 -12.22 14.61
CA ASN A 60 3.24 -12.19 13.16
C ASN A 60 1.85 -12.73 12.84
N ASP A 61 1.07 -11.99 12.05
CA ASP A 61 -0.16 -12.51 11.47
C ASP A 61 0.18 -13.55 10.39
N ASN A 62 -0.32 -14.77 10.57
CA ASN A 62 -0.06 -15.90 9.67
C ASN A 62 -1.09 -16.01 8.54
N LEU A 63 -2.03 -15.07 8.41
CA LEU A 63 -3.08 -15.06 7.39
C LEU A 63 -3.86 -16.40 7.38
N ASN A 64 -3.87 -17.14 6.27
CA ASN A 64 -4.53 -18.45 6.18
C ASN A 64 -3.63 -19.61 6.64
N GLY A 65 -2.39 -19.33 7.06
CA GLY A 65 -1.42 -20.32 7.53
C GLY A 65 -0.71 -21.10 6.42
N VAL A 66 -1.05 -20.83 5.15
CA VAL A 66 -0.36 -21.42 3.98
C VAL A 66 0.66 -20.47 3.37
N GLU A 67 0.52 -19.17 3.66
CA GLU A 67 1.42 -18.12 3.25
C GLU A 67 2.78 -18.26 3.97
N ARG A 68 3.87 -18.07 3.23
CA ARG A 68 5.23 -18.18 3.77
C ARG A 68 5.77 -16.78 4.08
N PRO A 69 6.11 -16.45 5.35
CA PRO A 69 6.76 -15.20 5.69
C PRO A 69 8.14 -15.08 5.02
N VAL A 70 8.51 -13.85 4.64
CA VAL A 70 9.88 -13.55 4.20
C VAL A 70 10.85 -13.87 5.33
N SER A 71 11.91 -14.63 5.06
CA SER A 71 12.95 -14.99 6.02
C SER A 71 14.27 -14.31 5.65
N PHE A 72 15.01 -13.88 6.68
CA PHE A 72 16.31 -13.20 6.60
C PHE A 72 17.33 -13.96 7.43
#